data_AF-A0AAE6W3N5-F1
#
_entry.id   AF-A0AAE6W3N5-F1
#
_cell.length_a   1.000
_cell.length_b   1.000
_cell.length_c   1.000
_cell.angle_alpha   90.00
_cell.angle_beta   90.00
_cell.angle_gamma   90.00
#
_symmetry.space_group_name_H-M   'P 1'
#
loop_
_entity.id
_entity.type
_entity.pdbx_description
1 polymer ?
#
loop_
_entity_poly.entity_id
_entity_poly.type
_entity_poly.pdbx_seq_one_letter_code
_entity_poly.pdbx_strand_id
1 'polypeptide(L)'
;MDLEVPRIIDEEVKPGVQETLAEIRTRAPKAQLVLMGYPPLIDGDCVPYLNQEEAAWMNDTVAPHLTAAMREAAKANDAIFVDPAKEFQGKAICGDPETIHGVVTSGRSEADNSAPLPSMKSFHPKVSGARLYADALERGLG
;
A
#
# COMPACT_ATOMS: atom_id res chain seq x y z
N MET A 1 13.39 -8.45 19.00
CA MET A 1 13.96 -9.42 18.03
C MET A 1 14.19 -8.59 16.80
N ASP A 2 15.41 -8.42 16.28
CA ASP A 2 15.64 -7.44 15.21
C ASP A 2 14.88 -7.88 13.95
N LEU A 3 13.70 -7.28 13.72
CA LEU A 3 12.86 -7.57 12.58
C LEU A 3 13.52 -6.94 11.35
N GLU A 4 14.16 -7.76 10.52
CA GLU A 4 14.83 -7.31 9.31
C GLU A 4 13.84 -6.83 8.25
N VAL A 5 14.29 -5.91 7.39
CA VAL A 5 13.54 -5.55 6.18
C VAL A 5 13.47 -6.77 5.25
N PRO A 6 12.28 -7.17 4.75
CA PRO A 6 12.18 -8.30 3.84
C PRO A 6 12.98 -8.08 2.55
N ARG A 7 14.02 -8.90 2.33
CA ARG A 7 14.89 -8.85 1.13
C ARG A 7 14.12 -8.92 -0.19
N ILE A 8 12.95 -9.56 -0.18
CA ILE A 8 12.05 -9.66 -1.34
C ILE A 8 11.67 -8.30 -1.93
N ILE A 9 11.64 -7.23 -1.11
CA ILE A 9 11.34 -5.87 -1.60
C ILE A 9 12.37 -5.42 -2.64
N ASP A 10 13.65 -5.70 -2.40
CA ASP A 10 14.73 -5.32 -3.31
C ASP A 10 15.00 -6.38 -4.37
N GLU A 11 14.95 -7.65 -3.99
CA GLU A 11 15.37 -8.77 -4.86
C GLU A 11 14.30 -9.14 -5.90
N GLU A 12 13.01 -8.94 -5.59
CA GLU A 12 11.92 -9.39 -6.45
C GLU A 12 10.93 -8.26 -6.78
N VAL A 13 10.45 -7.54 -5.76
CA VAL A 13 9.38 -6.52 -5.96
C VAL A 13 9.87 -5.37 -6.81
N LYS A 14 11.01 -4.74 -6.47
CA LYS A 14 11.54 -3.61 -7.25
C LYS A 14 11.82 -3.98 -8.71
N PRO A 15 12.54 -5.08 -9.03
CA PRO A 15 12.74 -5.52 -10.40
C PRO A 15 11.41 -5.84 -11.12
N GLY A 16 10.47 -6.52 -10.47
CA GLY A 16 9.18 -6.87 -11.08
C GLY A 16 8.31 -5.64 -11.40
N VAL A 17 8.33 -4.62 -10.53
CA VAL A 17 7.66 -3.34 -10.80
C VAL A 17 8.35 -2.63 -11.97
N GLN A 18 9.68 -2.63 -12.03
CA GLN A 18 10.42 -2.04 -13.15
C GLN A 18 10.08 -2.72 -14.49
N GLU A 19 10.07 -4.05 -14.52
CA GLU A 19 9.70 -4.84 -15.69
C GLU A 19 8.27 -4.51 -16.15
N THR A 20 7.32 -4.49 -15.21
CA THR A 20 5.92 -4.14 -15.49
C THR A 20 5.80 -2.75 -16.10
N LEU A 21 6.47 -1.74 -15.53
CA LEU A 21 6.44 -0.38 -16.05
C LEU A 21 7.08 -0.26 -17.44
N ALA A 22 8.19 -0.97 -17.68
CA ALA A 22 8.83 -1.03 -18.98
C ALA A 22 7.93 -1.67 -20.06
N GLU A 23 7.20 -2.73 -19.70
CA GLU A 23 6.22 -3.36 -20.59
C GLU A 23 5.06 -2.40 -20.92
N ILE A 24 4.50 -1.73 -19.92
CA ILE A 24 3.44 -0.73 -20.13
C ILE A 24 3.94 0.37 -21.06
N ARG A 25 5.16 0.89 -20.85
CA ARG A 25 5.76 1.93 -21.70
C ARG A 25 5.92 1.45 -23.14
N THR A 26 6.33 0.19 -23.34
CA THR A 26 6.46 -0.41 -24.67
C THR A 26 5.11 -0.49 -25.39
N ARG A 27 4.05 -0.90 -24.68
CA ARG A 27 2.70 -1.07 -25.25
C ARG A 27 1.94 0.26 -25.40
N ALA A 28 2.26 1.26 -24.59
CA ALA A 28 1.59 2.56 -24.55
C ALA A 28 2.61 3.72 -24.50
N PRO A 29 3.40 3.93 -25.57
CA PRO A 29 4.53 4.86 -25.54
C PRO A 29 4.14 6.32 -25.29
N LYS A 30 2.88 6.70 -25.60
CA LYS A 30 2.36 8.06 -25.42
C LYS A 30 1.60 8.26 -24.10
N ALA A 31 1.40 7.21 -23.30
CA ALA A 31 0.65 7.32 -22.06
C ALA A 31 1.48 8.02 -20.97
N GLN A 32 0.78 8.76 -20.10
CA GLN A 32 1.33 9.16 -18.82
C GLN A 32 1.20 7.97 -17.86
N LEU A 33 2.32 7.54 -17.28
CA LEU A 33 2.36 6.44 -16.33
C LEU A 33 2.39 7.02 -14.91
N VAL A 34 1.46 6.55 -14.08
CA VAL A 34 1.42 6.88 -12.65
C VAL A 34 1.49 5.58 -11.87
N LEU A 35 2.49 5.45 -11.00
CA LEU A 35 2.60 4.38 -10.02
C LEU A 35 2.12 4.89 -8.67
N MET A 36 0.97 4.39 -8.22
CA MET A 36 0.46 4.67 -6.87
C MET A 36 1.20 3.81 -5.85
N GLY A 37 1.63 4.43 -4.75
CA GLY A 37 2.17 3.74 -3.57
C GLY A 37 1.07 3.17 -2.67
N TYR A 38 1.49 2.70 -1.50
CA TYR A 38 0.60 2.22 -0.45
C TYR A 38 0.54 3.22 0.71
N PRO A 39 -0.61 3.39 1.38
CA PRO A 39 -0.72 4.22 2.57
C PRO A 39 -0.08 3.53 3.78
N PRO A 40 0.19 4.27 4.87
CA PRO A 40 0.39 3.66 6.18
C PRO A 40 -0.80 2.78 6.53
N LEU A 41 -0.55 1.65 7.20
CA LEU A 41 -1.60 0.69 7.52
C LEU A 41 -2.24 0.95 8.88
N ILE A 42 -1.49 1.44 9.86
CA ILE A 42 -1.91 1.43 11.27
C ILE A 42 -1.54 2.75 11.96
N ASP A 43 -2.50 3.37 12.65
CA ASP A 43 -2.32 4.60 13.44
C ASP A 43 -2.48 4.36 14.97
N GLY A 44 -2.59 3.10 15.42
CA GLY A 44 -2.79 2.75 16.84
C GLY A 44 -2.63 1.26 17.16
N ASP A 45 -3.05 0.84 18.35
CA ASP A 45 -2.82 -0.53 18.89
C ASP A 45 -4.09 -1.41 18.93
N CYS A 46 -5.07 -1.10 18.08
CA CYS A 46 -6.37 -1.78 18.05
C CYS A 46 -6.43 -3.05 17.18
N VAL A 47 -5.34 -3.43 16.50
CA VAL A 47 -5.31 -4.59 15.59
C VAL A 47 -5.14 -5.89 16.38
N PRO A 48 -6.11 -6.82 16.33
CA PRO A 48 -5.99 -8.09 17.05
C PRO A 48 -4.79 -8.90 16.58
N TYR A 49 -4.07 -9.52 17.52
CA TYR A 49 -2.91 -10.40 17.27
C TYR A 49 -1.68 -9.72 16.66
N LEU A 50 -1.67 -8.39 16.58
CA LEU A 50 -0.50 -7.61 16.19
C LEU A 50 0.04 -6.88 17.41
N ASN A 51 1.29 -7.13 17.77
CA ASN A 51 1.92 -6.44 18.89
C ASN A 51 2.52 -5.08 18.48
N GLN A 52 2.88 -4.25 19.45
CA GLN A 52 3.41 -2.91 19.20
C GLN A 52 4.75 -2.91 18.43
N GLU A 53 5.62 -3.91 18.66
CA GLU A 53 6.90 -4.05 17.95
C GLU A 53 6.66 -4.39 16.47
N GLU A 54 5.71 -5.28 16.17
CA GLU A 54 5.32 -5.64 14.81
C GLU A 54 4.66 -4.48 14.06
N ALA A 55 3.76 -3.74 14.74
CA ALA A 55 3.12 -2.56 14.17
C ALA A 55 4.14 -1.47 13.83
N ALA A 56 5.06 -1.19 14.76
CA ALA A 56 6.15 -0.23 14.54
C ALA A 56 7.08 -0.69 13.41
N TRP A 57 7.47 -1.96 13.37
CA TRP A 57 8.29 -2.48 12.29
C TRP A 57 7.61 -2.34 10.92
N MET A 58 6.32 -2.66 10.80
CA MET A 58 5.61 -2.48 9.53
C MET A 58 5.53 -1.01 9.11
N ASN A 59 5.18 -0.12 10.03
CA ASN A 59 4.98 1.30 9.74
C ASN A 59 6.27 2.07 9.51
N ASP A 60 7.31 1.81 10.31
CA ASP A 60 8.52 2.63 10.36
C ASP A 60 9.67 2.01 9.57
N THR A 61 9.60 0.72 9.25
CA THR A 61 10.66 0.00 8.54
C THR A 61 10.19 -0.55 7.20
N VAL A 62 9.17 -1.41 7.17
CA VAL A 62 8.75 -2.10 5.94
C VAL A 62 8.08 -1.14 4.94
N ALA A 63 7.09 -0.37 5.37
CA ALA A 63 6.34 0.52 4.48
C ALA A 63 7.21 1.65 3.87
N PRO A 64 8.12 2.32 4.63
CA PRO A 64 9.03 3.30 4.05
C PRO A 64 10.01 2.67 3.06
N HIS A 65 10.51 1.45 3.34
CA HIS A 65 11.41 0.75 2.43
C HIS A 65 10.72 0.36 1.11
N LEU A 66 9.51 -0.19 1.19
CA LEU A 66 8.70 -0.49 0.01
C LEU A 66 8.39 0.78 -0.80
N THR A 67 8.06 1.88 -0.12
CA THR A 67 7.80 3.18 -0.76
C THR A 67 9.03 3.70 -1.50
N ALA A 68 10.21 3.59 -0.90
CA ALA A 68 11.47 3.96 -1.55
C ALA A 68 11.75 3.08 -2.79
N ALA A 69 11.60 1.77 -2.67
CA ALA A 69 11.80 0.82 -3.75
C ALA A 69 10.86 1.07 -4.94
N MET A 70 9.57 1.32 -4.68
CA MET A 70 8.59 1.68 -5.71
C MET A 70 8.89 3.03 -6.37
N ARG A 71 9.32 4.03 -5.59
CA ARG A 71 9.73 5.35 -6.11
C ARG A 71 10.94 5.23 -7.03
N GLU A 72 11.94 4.42 -6.67
CA GLU A 72 13.09 4.12 -7.51
C GLU A 72 12.66 3.43 -8.82
N ALA A 73 11.78 2.43 -8.73
CA ALA A 73 11.26 1.72 -9.90
C ALA A 73 10.51 2.64 -10.87
N ALA A 74 9.67 3.52 -10.34
CA ALA A 74 8.94 4.53 -11.12
C ALA A 74 9.90 5.51 -11.81
N LYS A 75 10.88 6.04 -11.07
CA LYS A 75 11.89 6.94 -11.62
C LYS A 75 12.68 6.30 -12.76
N ALA A 76 13.03 5.02 -12.64
CA ALA A 76 13.77 4.29 -13.66
C ALA A 76 12.98 4.08 -14.98
N ASN A 77 11.66 4.28 -14.96
CA ASN A 77 10.76 4.02 -16.09
C ASN A 77 9.95 5.25 -16.52
N ASP A 78 10.41 6.46 -16.15
CA ASP A 78 9.72 7.72 -16.44
C ASP A 78 8.24 7.71 -16.04
N ALA A 79 7.94 7.10 -14.89
CA ALA A 79 6.62 7.08 -14.28
C ALA A 79 6.56 8.08 -13.12
N ILE A 80 5.40 8.71 -12.95
CA ILE A 80 5.12 9.57 -11.79
C ILE A 80 4.83 8.65 -10.61
N PHE A 81 5.60 8.76 -9.53
CA PHE A 81 5.28 8.08 -8.28
C PHE A 81 4.41 8.96 -7.38
N VAL A 82 3.27 8.43 -6.97
CA VAL A 82 2.34 9.11 -6.07
C VAL A 82 2.24 8.34 -4.76
N ASP A 83 2.76 8.98 -3.72
CA ASP A 83 2.71 8.47 -2.36
C ASP A 83 1.42 8.94 -1.66
N PRO A 84 0.48 8.04 -1.29
CA PRO A 84 -0.78 8.42 -0.65
C PRO A 84 -0.66 8.64 0.86
N ALA A 85 0.53 8.51 1.47
CA ALA A 85 0.69 8.53 2.92
C ALA A 85 0.12 9.79 3.58
N LYS A 86 0.25 10.94 2.92
CA LYS A 86 -0.28 12.22 3.44
C LYS A 86 -1.80 12.22 3.55
N GLU A 87 -2.50 11.67 2.56
CA GLU A 87 -3.96 11.65 2.54
C GLU A 87 -4.53 10.73 3.63
N PHE A 88 -3.80 9.66 3.96
CA PHE A 88 -4.15 8.63 4.93
C PHE A 88 -3.67 8.88 6.37
N GLN A 89 -2.84 9.90 6.61
CA GLN A 89 -2.32 10.20 7.94
C GLN A 89 -3.45 10.36 8.99
N GLY A 90 -3.40 9.57 10.06
CA GLY A 90 -4.41 9.56 11.13
C GLY A 90 -5.75 8.93 10.75
N LYS A 91 -5.83 8.31 9.56
CA LYS A 91 -7.03 7.69 8.99
C LYS A 91 -6.81 6.23 8.59
N ALA A 92 -5.66 5.63 8.91
CA ALA A 92 -5.38 4.23 8.69
C ALA A 92 -6.17 3.35 9.69
N ILE A 93 -5.80 2.08 9.86
CA ILE A 93 -6.42 1.23 10.90
C ILE A 93 -6.21 1.89 12.26
N CYS A 94 -7.23 1.91 13.12
CA CYS A 94 -7.25 2.62 14.40
C CYS A 94 -7.24 4.16 14.30
N GLY A 95 -7.29 4.75 13.10
CA GLY A 95 -7.42 6.18 12.90
C GLY A 95 -8.85 6.71 13.08
N ASP A 96 -9.04 8.02 12.97
CA ASP A 96 -10.36 8.68 13.03
C ASP A 96 -10.50 9.79 11.96
N PRO A 97 -11.34 9.60 10.93
CA PRO A 97 -12.10 8.38 10.66
C PRO A 97 -11.20 7.23 10.20
N GLU A 98 -11.48 6.00 10.63
CA GLU A 98 -10.77 4.82 10.11
C GLU A 98 -11.18 4.54 8.66
N THR A 99 -10.23 4.60 7.73
CA THR A 99 -10.45 4.43 6.28
C THR A 99 -9.80 3.19 5.68
N ILE A 100 -9.07 2.40 6.46
CA ILE A 100 -8.55 1.08 6.09
C ILE A 100 -9.25 0.03 6.96
N HIS A 101 -9.61 -1.11 6.38
CA HIS A 101 -10.15 -2.23 7.14
C HIS A 101 -9.07 -2.86 8.02
N GLY A 102 -9.36 -3.09 9.31
CA GLY A 102 -8.58 -3.99 10.14
C GLY A 102 -8.76 -5.47 9.75
N VAL A 103 -8.63 -6.39 10.71
CA VAL A 103 -8.93 -7.81 10.47
C VAL A 103 -10.44 -8.01 10.32
N VAL A 104 -10.90 -8.40 9.12
CA VAL A 104 -12.33 -8.58 8.82
C VAL A 104 -12.69 -10.06 8.91
N THR A 105 -13.47 -10.45 9.91
CA THR A 105 -13.90 -11.85 10.13
C THR A 105 -15.37 -12.11 9.79
N SER A 106 -16.13 -11.06 9.43
CA SER A 106 -17.54 -11.13 9.04
C SER A 106 -17.82 -10.21 7.85
N GLY A 107 -18.88 -10.50 7.07
CA GLY A 107 -19.26 -9.67 5.91
C GLY A 107 -18.37 -9.90 4.68
N ARG A 108 -18.58 -11.04 4.01
CA ARG A 108 -17.74 -11.52 2.90
C ARG A 108 -17.66 -10.55 1.71
N SER A 109 -16.58 -10.68 0.96
CA SER A 109 -16.41 -10.18 -0.41
C SER A 109 -16.68 -11.29 -1.42
N GLU A 110 -16.97 -10.93 -2.67
CA GLU A 110 -17.01 -11.90 -3.78
C GLU A 110 -15.66 -12.56 -4.03
N ALA A 111 -14.55 -11.92 -3.63
CA ALA A 111 -13.18 -12.41 -3.78
C ALA A 111 -12.73 -13.35 -2.64
N ASP A 112 -13.60 -13.67 -1.68
CA ASP A 112 -13.20 -14.51 -0.53
C ASP A 112 -13.19 -16.00 -0.91
N ASN A 113 -12.00 -16.58 -1.00
CA ASN A 113 -11.75 -17.91 -1.58
C ASN A 113 -12.33 -19.10 -0.76
N SER A 114 -12.41 -19.03 0.57
CA SER A 114 -13.05 -20.04 1.46
C SER A 114 -13.16 -19.54 2.92
N ALA A 115 -14.01 -20.15 3.75
CA ALA A 115 -14.06 -19.93 5.21
C ALA A 115 -13.44 -21.14 5.96
N PRO A 116 -12.86 -20.98 7.16
CA PRO A 116 -12.73 -19.75 7.96
C PRO A 116 -11.37 -19.07 7.71
N LEU A 117 -11.36 -18.00 6.90
CA LEU A 117 -10.22 -17.12 6.71
C LEU A 117 -10.70 -15.67 6.88
N PRO A 118 -9.83 -14.74 7.33
CA PRO A 118 -10.11 -13.32 7.23
C PRO A 118 -10.54 -12.97 5.79
N SER A 119 -11.50 -12.07 5.66
CA SER A 119 -11.93 -11.57 4.36
C SER A 119 -10.75 -10.92 3.64
N MET A 120 -10.71 -11.03 2.32
CA MET A 120 -9.74 -10.38 1.44
C MET A 120 -9.82 -8.84 1.50
N LYS A 121 -10.85 -8.29 2.16
CA LYS A 121 -10.93 -6.85 2.48
C LYS A 121 -9.99 -6.43 3.61
N SER A 122 -9.46 -7.36 4.40
CA SER A 122 -8.57 -7.02 5.51
C SER A 122 -7.36 -6.25 5.02
N PHE A 123 -6.95 -5.19 5.72
CA PHE A 123 -5.87 -4.29 5.35
C PHE A 123 -6.05 -3.56 4.01
N HIS A 124 -7.24 -3.60 3.41
CA HIS A 124 -7.57 -2.82 2.21
C HIS A 124 -8.35 -1.54 2.56
N PRO A 125 -8.30 -0.52 1.70
CA PRO A 125 -9.10 0.68 1.86
C PRO A 125 -10.60 0.37 1.92
N LYS A 126 -11.30 1.05 2.82
CA LYS A 126 -12.76 1.18 2.79
C LYS A 126 -13.17 2.07 1.60
N VAL A 127 -14.47 2.19 1.34
CA VAL A 127 -15.00 3.16 0.36
C VAL A 127 -14.50 4.59 0.64
N SER A 128 -14.41 4.98 1.92
CA SER A 128 -13.83 6.26 2.31
C SER A 128 -12.33 6.37 1.97
N GLY A 129 -11.56 5.29 2.13
CA GLY A 129 -10.15 5.25 1.75
C GLY A 129 -9.92 5.30 0.24
N ALA A 130 -10.85 4.77 -0.56
CA ALA A 130 -10.79 4.91 -2.01
C ALA A 130 -10.82 6.38 -2.46
N ARG A 131 -11.53 7.26 -1.75
CA ARG A 131 -11.50 8.69 -2.03
C ARG A 131 -10.14 9.32 -1.71
N LEU A 132 -9.48 8.90 -0.63
CA LEU A 132 -8.14 9.38 -0.27
C LEU A 132 -7.10 9.01 -1.34
N TYR A 133 -7.22 7.82 -1.93
CA TYR A 133 -6.42 7.46 -3.09
C TYR A 133 -6.69 8.35 -4.31
N ALA A 134 -7.95 8.71 -4.56
CA ALA A 134 -8.30 9.65 -5.62
C ALA A 134 -7.70 11.04 -5.36
N ASP A 135 -7.78 11.54 -4.12
CA ASP A 135 -7.15 12.80 -3.71
C ASP A 135 -5.62 12.78 -3.95
N ALA A 136 -4.96 11.67 -3.60
CA ALA A 136 -3.53 11.51 -3.82
C ALA A 136 -3.18 11.52 -5.32
N LEU A 137 -3.96 10.80 -6.14
CA LEU A 137 -3.78 10.78 -7.60
C LEU A 137 -3.99 12.17 -8.21
N GLU A 138 -5.09 12.85 -7.87
CA GLU A 138 -5.38 14.21 -8.33
C GLU A 138 -4.23 15.16 -7.98
N ARG A 139 -3.71 15.11 -6.74
CA ARG A 139 -2.52 15.86 -6.32
C ARG A 139 -1.28 15.53 -7.17
N GLY A 140 -1.09 14.26 -7.51
CA GLY A 140 0.05 13.80 -8.30
C GLY A 140 0.01 14.23 -9.77
N LEU A 141 -1.18 14.54 -10.29
CA LEU A 141 -1.39 14.92 -11.68
C LEU A 141 -1.33 16.44 -11.93
N GLY A 142 -1.52 17.26 -10.90
CA GLY A 142 -1.54 18.72 -10.99
C GLY A 142 -2.95 19.28 -11.01
#